data_AF-A0A959GGI8-F1
#
_entry.id   AF-A0A959GGI8-F1
#
_cell.length_a   1.000
_cell.length_b   1.000
_cell.length_c   1.000
_cell.angle_alpha   90.00
_cell.angle_beta   90.00
_cell.angle_gamma   90.00
#
_symmetry.space_group_name_H-M   'P 1'
#
loop_
_entity.id
_entity.type
_entity.pdbx_description
1 polymer ?
#
loop_
_entity_poly.entity_id
_entity_poly.type
_entity_poly.pdbx_seq_one_letter_code
_entity_poly.pdbx_strand_id
1 'polypeptide(L)' 'MLHKGDNIILPETLSLLSRLQKDPMLNQFFLVGGTALAMQIGHRYSVDLDFFTLVPFQNSKDKQVTPPSIFRNSDSSS' A
#
# COMPACT_ATOMS: atom_id res chain seq x y z
N MET A 1 -11.32 -9.04 17.75
CA MET A 1 -10.12 -8.95 18.62
C MET A 1 -8.95 -9.48 17.82
N LEU A 2 -7.77 -8.84 17.85
CA LEU A 2 -6.59 -9.33 17.12
C LEU A 2 -5.86 -10.40 17.94
N HIS A 3 -5.56 -11.53 17.30
CA HIS A 3 -4.69 -12.59 17.82
C HIS A 3 -3.23 -12.18 17.66
N LYS A 4 -2.51 -12.14 18.79
CA LYS A 4 -1.12 -11.65 18.87
C LYS A 4 -0.20 -12.61 19.64
N GLY A 5 -0.64 -13.86 19.81
CA GLY A 5 0.17 -14.88 20.47
C GLY A 5 1.36 -15.27 19.60
N ASP A 6 2.41 -15.77 20.24
CA ASP A 6 3.67 -16.16 19.58
C ASP A 6 3.48 -17.29 18.56
N ASN A 7 2.37 -18.03 18.65
CA ASN A 7 1.95 -19.03 17.68
C ASN A 7 1.33 -18.44 16.39
N ILE A 8 1.10 -17.12 16.35
CA ILE A 8 0.52 -16.38 15.22
C ILE A 8 1.53 -15.40 14.63
N ILE A 9 2.20 -14.62 15.49
CA ILE A 9 3.18 -13.61 15.08
C ILE A 9 4.30 -13.55 16.12
N LEU A 10 5.55 -13.45 15.66
CA LEU A 10 6.69 -13.31 16.56
C LEU A 10 6.58 -11.99 17.37
N PRO A 11 6.98 -12.00 18.66
CA PRO A 11 7.04 -10.78 19.47
C PRO A 11 7.84 -9.65 18.81
N GLU A 12 8.95 -9.98 18.15
CA GLU A 12 9.81 -9.03 17.45
C GLU A 12 9.11 -8.40 16.24
N THR A 13 8.40 -9.21 15.45
CA THR A 13 7.60 -8.72 14.31
C THR A 13 6.44 -7.85 14.78
N LEU A 14 5.78 -8.22 15.88
CA LEU A 14 4.71 -7.42 16.46
C LEU A 14 5.23 -6.08 17.01
N SER A 15 6.41 -6.08 17.63
CA SER A 15 7.10 -4.87 18.09
C SER A 15 7.47 -3.96 16.91
N LEU A 16 8.00 -4.53 15.83
CA LEU A 16 8.27 -3.80 14.59
C LEU A 16 6.99 -3.21 13.99
N LEU A 17 5.93 -4.00 13.85
CA LEU A 17 4.62 -3.54 13.36
C LEU A 17 4.10 -2.37 14.21
N SER A 18 4.23 -2.46 15.54
CA SER A 18 3.81 -1.38 16.46
C SER A 18 4.62 -0.10 16.29
N ARG A 19 5.89 -0.19 15.88
CA ARG A 19 6.73 0.96 15.53
C ARG A 19 6.32 1.54 14.17
N LEU A 20 6.11 0.70 13.17
CA LEU A 20 5.66 1.12 11.84
C LEU A 20 4.30 1.83 11.88
N GLN A 21 3.38 1.37 12.72
CA GLN A 21 2.08 2.01 12.94
C GLN A 21 2.17 3.43 13.54
N LYS A 22 3.29 3.78 14.16
CA LYS A 22 3.54 5.13 14.71
C LYS A 22 4.31 6.02 13.75
N ASP A 23 4.79 5.48 12.62
CA ASP A 23 5.52 6.23 11.62
C ASP A 23 4.55 7.07 10.78
N PRO A 24 4.68 8.41 10.77
CA PRO A 24 3.81 9.27 9.96
C PRO A 24 3.80 8.94 8.47
N MET A 25 4.90 8.37 7.93
CA MET A 25 4.98 7.94 6.54
C MET A 25 4.02 6.79 6.21
N LEU A 26 3.64 6.01 7.22
CA LEU A 26 2.78 4.84 7.07
C LEU A 26 1.33 5.08 7.53
N ASN A 27 0.95 6.31 7.89
CA ASN A 27 -0.40 6.63 8.36
C ASN A 27 -1.53 6.30 7.34
N GLN A 28 -1.20 6.24 6.05
CA GLN A 28 -2.15 5.91 4.99
C GLN A 28 -2.04 4.45 4.52
N PHE A 29 -1.17 3.68 5.18
CA PHE A 29 -0.94 2.27 4.88
C PHE A 29 -1.65 1.39 5.90
N PHE A 30 -2.16 0.26 5.43
CA PHE A 30 -2.78 -0.75 6.26
C PHE A 30 -2.15 -2.12 6.00
N LEU A 31 -2.02 -2.91 7.06
CA LEU A 31 -1.52 -4.28 6.98
C LEU A 31 -2.54 -5.15 6.22
N VAL A 32 -2.07 -5.87 5.23
CA VAL A 32 -2.88 -6.77 4.39
C VAL A 32 -2.25 -8.16 4.31
N GLY A 33 -2.80 -9.01 3.44
CA GLY A 33 -2.22 -10.29 3.11
C GLY A 33 -2.38 -11.34 4.20
N GLY A 34 -1.50 -12.33 4.15
CA GLY A 34 -1.58 -13.53 4.98
C GLY A 34 -1.44 -13.24 6.48
N THR A 35 -0.62 -12.24 6.84
CA THR A 35 -0.38 -11.88 8.23
C THR A 35 -1.53 -11.10 8.84
N ALA A 36 -2.14 -10.17 8.10
CA ALA A 36 -3.36 -9.51 8.56
C ALA A 36 -4.48 -10.53 8.83
N LEU A 37 -4.68 -11.49 7.92
CA LEU A 37 -5.67 -12.55 8.11
C LEU A 37 -5.32 -13.44 9.30
N ALA A 38 -4.06 -13.87 9.42
CA ALA A 38 -3.59 -14.68 10.55
C ALA A 38 -3.86 -14.01 11.90
N MET A 39 -3.60 -12.71 12.03
CA MET A 39 -3.91 -11.93 13.23
C MET A 39 -5.42 -11.75 13.44
N GLN A 40 -6.23 -11.74 12.38
CA GLN A 40 -7.68 -11.56 12.49
C GLN A 40 -8.40 -12.82 13.00
N ILE A 41 -7.99 -14.01 12.54
CA ILE A 41 -8.68 -15.28 12.85
C ILE A 41 -7.88 -16.25 13.72
N GLY A 42 -6.58 -15.98 13.97
CA GLY A 42 -5.74 -16.81 14.81
C GLY A 42 -5.46 -18.21 14.24
N HIS A 43 -5.45 -18.37 12.92
CA HIS A 43 -5.41 -19.69 12.27
C HIS A 43 -4.00 -20.27 12.06
N ARG A 44 -2.98 -19.42 11.87
CA ARG A 44 -1.62 -19.89 11.58
C ARG A 44 -0.56 -18.87 12.00
N TYR A 45 0.67 -19.36 12.09
CA TYR A 45 1.86 -18.54 12.19
C TYR A 45 2.13 -17.79 10.87
N SER A 46 2.51 -16.50 10.95
CA SER A 46 2.88 -15.65 9.82
C SER A 46 3.85 -14.55 10.25
N VAL A 47 4.82 -14.20 9.41
CA VAL A 47 5.90 -13.25 9.74
C VAL A 47 5.96 -12.07 8.77
N ASP A 48 5.41 -12.23 7.56
CA ASP A 48 5.49 -11.21 6.51
C ASP A 48 4.66 -9.96 6.88
N LEU A 49 5.13 -8.77 6.49
CA LEU A 49 4.37 -7.53 6.67
C LEU A 49 4.09 -6.91 5.31
N ASP A 50 2.90 -7.17 4.77
CA ASP A 50 2.44 -6.57 3.53
C ASP A 50 1.59 -5.34 3.83
N PHE A 51 1.90 -4.22 3.19
CA PHE A 51 1.15 -2.97 3.35
C PHE A 51 0.50 -2.55 2.05
N PHE A 52 -0.71 -2.02 2.16
CA PHE A 52 -1.43 -1.42 1.03
C PHE A 52 -1.89 -0.01 1.41
N THR A 53 -2.04 0.87 0.40
CA THR A 53 -2.60 2.20 0.56
C THR A 53 -3.65 2.44 -0.53
N LEU A 54 -4.73 3.14 -0.17
CA LEU A 54 -5.73 3.61 -1.13
C LEU A 54 -5.27 4.89 -1.85
N VAL A 55 -4.19 5.51 -1.39
CA VAL A 55 -3.69 6.75 -1.98
C VAL A 55 -2.82 6.43 -3.19
N PRO A 56 -3.16 6.99 -4.37
CA PRO A 56 -2.35 6.81 -5.56
C PRO A 56 -0.92 7.29 -5.33
N PHE A 57 0.05 6.50 -5.77
CA PHE A 57 1.43 6.91 -5.73
C PHE A 57 1.65 8.00 -6.80
N GLN A 58 1.93 9.23 -6.37
CA GLN A 58 2.35 10.28 -7.30
C GLN A 58 3.82 10.05 -7.65
N ASN A 59 4.07 9.39 -8.78
CA ASN A 59 5.42 9.19 -9.25
C ASN A 59 5.92 10.50 -9.86
N SER A 60 7.00 11.08 -9.32
CA SER A 60 7.59 12.33 -9.82
C SER A 60 8.16 12.23 -11.25
N LYS A 61 8.08 11.06 -11.87
CA LYS A 61 8.50 10.78 -13.26
C LYS A 61 7.36 10.66 -14.26
N ASP A 62 6.10 10.83 -13.84
CA ASP A 62 4.98 10.95 -14.76
C ASP A 62 5.02 12.35 -15.40
N LYS A 63 6.00 12.55 -16.29
CA LYS A 63 5.87 13.57 -17.33
C LYS A 63 4.61 13.19 -18.08
N GLN A 64 3.55 13.97 -17.90
CA GLN A 64 2.42 13.92 -18.81
C GLN A 64 2.98 13.97 -20.22
N VAL A 65 2.84 12.86 -20.94
CA VAL A 65 3.09 12.84 -22.37
C VAL A 65 1.99 13.70 -22.95
N THR A 66 2.25 15.00 -23.08
CA THR A 66 1.41 15.87 -23.88
C THR A 66 1.42 15.28 -25.28
N PRO A 67 0.28 14.79 -25.82
CA PRO A 67 0.25 14.32 -27.19
C PRO A 67 0.74 15.46 -28.10
N PRO A 68 1.52 15.16 -29.15
CA PRO A 68 1.97 16.19 -30.08
C PRO A 68 0.76 16.98 -30.59
N SER A 69 0.87 18.30 -30.62
CA SER A 69 -0.16 19.24 -31.09
C SER A 69 -0.42 19.18 -32.61
N ILE A 70 -0.34 17.99 -33.23
CA ILE A 70 -0.28 17.79 -34.68
C ILE A 70 -1.64 17.61 -35.36
N PHE A 71 -2.75 17.47 -34.62
CA PHE A 71 -4.09 17.51 -35.23
C PHE A 71 -4.77 18.85 -35.00
N ARG A 72 -4.28 19.89 -35.70
CA ARG A 72 -5.10 21.05 -36.02
C ARG A 72 -5.60 20.84 -37.45
N ASN A 73 -6.79 20.26 -37.59
CA ASN A 73 -7.45 20.14 -38.89
C ASN A 73 -7.60 21.55 -39.46
N SER A 74 -6.82 21.85 -40.50
CA SER A 74 -7.07 22.96 -41.39
C SER A 74 -8.08 22.50 -42.44
N ASP A 75 -9.30 22.21 -42.01
CA ASP A 75 -10.42 22.06 -42.94
C ASP A 75 -11.12 23.41 -43.05
N SER A 76 -11.05 23.95 -44.28
CA SER A 76 -12.09 24.70 -45.02
C SER A 76 -13.05 25.59 -44.20
N SER A 77 -13.25 26.86 -44.53
CA SER A 77 -13.89 27.26 -45.78
C SER A 77 -13.83 28.78 -46.00
N SER A 78 -13.84 29.13 -47.30
CA SER A 78 -14.24 30.42 -47.93
C SER A 78 -13.23 31.56 -47.96
#